data_AF-A0A382U8K2-F1
#
_entry.id   AF-A0A382U8K2-F1
#
_cell.length_a   1.000
_cell.length_b   1.000
_cell.length_c   1.000
_cell.angle_alpha   90.00
_cell.angle_beta   90.00
_cell.angle_gamma   90.00
#
_symmetry.space_group_name_H-M   'P 1'
#
loop_
_entity.id
_entity.type
_entity.pdbx_description
1 polymer ?
#
loop_
_entity_poly.entity_id
_entity_poly.type
_entity_poly.pdbx_seq_one_letter_code
_entity_poly.pdbx_strand_id
1 'polypeptide(L)'
;MKVLFVLQYPGYLRYFDSALELLCQRGHRVAVAFDQPHKQAEGLAALDKIDGTVEVLDPVPPRRDIWGPVARGVRGTIDYARYLHPRFKHSPYLRDRMRKILPRLTRGLGRWTTTTAERTSGLIRLLQVCERAVPSNSTLETYLRRVNPDVLVVSPLVTDQCPQVDLIKAARQVGVRSALCVASWDHLTTKGLMRIQPDLVAVWNHDQRQEALDFHGAEDDRIVVTGAQCFDRWFDRRPRRSRDEFCRHVGLRPDRLFV
;
A
#
# COMPACT_ATOMS: atom_id res chain seq x y z
N MET A 1 3.53 -19.32 12.31
CA MET A 1 2.41 -18.35 12.23
C MET A 1 1.80 -18.36 10.82
N LYS A 2 0.53 -18.00 10.69
CA LYS A 2 -0.18 -17.72 9.43
C LYS A 2 -0.14 -16.22 9.14
N VAL A 3 0.53 -15.83 8.07
CA VAL A 3 0.64 -14.44 7.61
C VAL A 3 -0.25 -14.25 6.40
N LEU A 4 -1.23 -13.36 6.50
CA LEU A 4 -2.13 -13.01 5.40
C LEU A 4 -1.68 -11.70 4.77
N PHE A 5 -1.27 -11.74 3.50
CA PHE A 5 -1.04 -10.56 2.68
C PHE A 5 -2.32 -10.20 1.92
N VAL A 6 -2.85 -9.01 2.16
CA VAL A 6 -3.89 -8.43 1.30
C VAL A 6 -3.27 -7.37 0.40
N LEU A 7 -3.28 -7.65 -0.89
CA LEU A 7 -2.71 -6.79 -1.92
C LEU A 7 -3.81 -6.18 -2.80
N GLN A 8 -3.54 -5.02 -3.40
CA GLN A 8 -4.55 -4.39 -4.26
C GLN A 8 -4.93 -5.26 -5.47
N TYR A 9 -3.93 -5.87 -6.11
CA TYR A 9 -4.06 -6.74 -7.28
C TYR A 9 -2.79 -7.58 -7.47
N PRO A 10 -2.83 -8.70 -8.24
CA PRO A 10 -1.70 -9.64 -8.36
C PRO A 10 -0.37 -9.02 -8.81
N GLY A 11 -0.38 -7.97 -9.63
CA GLY A 11 0.83 -7.23 -9.99
C GLY A 11 1.66 -6.69 -8.81
N TYR A 12 1.10 -6.56 -7.60
CA TYR A 12 1.85 -6.21 -6.40
C TYR A 12 2.80 -7.31 -5.92
N LEU A 13 2.60 -8.56 -6.34
CA LEU A 13 3.45 -9.70 -5.93
C LEU A 13 4.92 -9.50 -6.33
N ARG A 14 5.19 -8.79 -7.44
CA ARG A 14 6.57 -8.45 -7.83
C ARG A 14 7.34 -7.65 -6.79
N TYR A 15 6.63 -7.01 -5.86
CA TYR A 15 7.23 -6.24 -4.77
C TYR A 15 7.45 -7.07 -3.52
N PHE A 16 6.92 -8.28 -3.43
CA PHE A 16 6.91 -9.06 -2.19
C PHE A 16 7.29 -10.52 -2.40
N ASP A 17 7.57 -10.97 -3.63
CA ASP A 17 7.87 -12.37 -3.95
C ASP A 17 9.03 -12.92 -3.09
N SER A 18 10.13 -12.17 -2.96
CA SER A 18 11.25 -12.54 -2.07
C SER A 18 10.86 -12.62 -0.60
N ALA A 19 10.02 -11.68 -0.12
CA ALA A 19 9.56 -11.65 1.25
C ALA A 19 8.62 -12.82 1.56
N LEU A 20 7.70 -13.16 0.64
CA LEU A 20 6.81 -14.32 0.76
C LEU A 20 7.63 -15.62 0.77
N GLU A 21 8.60 -15.75 -0.13
CA GLU A 21 9.53 -16.88 -0.20
C GLU A 21 10.30 -17.06 1.11
N LEU A 22 10.87 -15.99 1.64
CA LEU A 22 11.62 -16.03 2.89
C LEU A 22 10.73 -16.38 4.11
N LEU A 23 9.47 -15.96 4.12
CA LEU A 23 8.51 -16.36 5.15
C LEU A 23 8.18 -17.86 5.06
N CYS A 24 7.99 -18.39 3.84
CA CYS A 24 7.78 -19.83 3.62
C CYS A 24 8.98 -20.66 4.08
N GLN A 25 10.20 -20.25 3.72
CA GLN A 25 11.45 -20.92 4.11
C GLN A 25 11.66 -20.92 5.63
N ARG A 26 11.14 -19.92 6.34
CA ARG A 26 11.12 -19.86 7.82
C ARG A 26 9.98 -20.64 8.47
N GLY A 27 9.26 -21.46 7.70
CA GLY A 27 8.19 -22.33 8.19
C GLY A 27 6.89 -21.61 8.54
N HIS A 28 6.67 -20.40 8.00
CA HIS A 28 5.40 -19.69 8.16
C HIS A 28 4.40 -20.13 7.08
N ARG A 29 3.11 -20.15 7.43
CA ARG A 29 2.03 -20.35 6.45
C ARG A 29 1.72 -19.00 5.83
N VAL A 30 1.88 -18.87 4.53
CA VAL A 30 1.66 -17.61 3.82
C VAL A 30 0.40 -17.71 2.99
N ALA A 31 -0.51 -16.76 3.17
CA ALA A 31 -1.71 -16.63 2.36
C ALA A 31 -1.74 -15.25 1.68
N VAL A 32 -2.25 -15.19 0.46
CA VAL A 32 -2.44 -13.94 -0.30
C VAL A 32 -3.90 -13.79 -0.70
N ALA A 33 -4.43 -12.58 -0.60
CA ALA A 33 -5.75 -12.22 -1.11
C ALA A 33 -5.67 -10.88 -1.83
N PHE A 34 -6.63 -10.64 -2.75
CA PHE A 34 -6.62 -9.45 -3.59
C PHE A 34 -7.96 -8.70 -3.53
N ASP A 35 -7.91 -7.37 -3.58
CA ASP A 35 -9.13 -6.56 -3.79
C ASP A 35 -9.61 -6.67 -5.25
N GLN A 36 -8.66 -6.67 -6.21
CA GLN A 36 -8.92 -6.69 -7.65
C GLN A 36 -8.14 -7.83 -8.31
N PRO A 37 -8.59 -9.10 -8.16
CA PRO A 37 -7.86 -10.28 -8.64
C PRO A 37 -7.67 -10.31 -10.18
N HIS A 38 -8.56 -9.67 -10.93
CA HIS A 38 -8.52 -9.66 -12.40
C HIS A 38 -7.55 -8.62 -12.97
N LYS A 39 -7.10 -7.65 -12.17
CA LYS A 39 -6.22 -6.57 -12.63
C LYS A 39 -4.77 -7.04 -12.62
N GLN A 40 -4.11 -7.05 -13.78
CA GLN A 40 -2.75 -7.58 -13.92
C GLN A 40 -2.63 -9.01 -13.37
N ALA A 41 -3.55 -9.89 -13.76
CA ALA A 41 -3.61 -11.27 -13.29
C ALA A 41 -2.32 -12.06 -13.59
N GLU A 42 -1.58 -11.67 -14.63
CA GLU A 42 -0.25 -12.18 -14.98
C GLU A 42 0.77 -12.06 -13.83
N GLY A 43 0.51 -11.16 -12.86
CA GLY A 43 1.34 -11.02 -11.65
C GLY A 43 1.36 -12.28 -10.77
N LEU A 44 0.38 -13.18 -10.88
CA LEU A 44 0.37 -14.46 -10.17
C LEU A 44 1.57 -15.33 -10.52
N ALA A 45 2.16 -15.17 -11.71
CA ALA A 45 3.38 -15.89 -12.13
C ALA A 45 4.62 -15.57 -11.24
N ALA A 46 4.53 -14.59 -10.34
CA ALA A 46 5.53 -14.38 -9.31
C ALA A 46 5.52 -15.50 -8.25
N LEU A 47 4.36 -16.10 -7.96
CA LEU A 47 4.22 -17.18 -6.98
C LEU A 47 4.87 -18.48 -7.46
N ASP A 48 4.84 -18.75 -8.76
CA ASP A 48 5.48 -19.94 -9.36
C ASP A 48 6.99 -19.99 -9.17
N LYS A 49 7.60 -18.84 -8.82
CA LYS A 49 9.04 -18.68 -8.58
C LYS A 49 9.41 -18.72 -7.11
N ILE A 50 8.46 -19.01 -6.23
CA ILE A 50 8.69 -19.08 -4.79
C ILE A 50 8.97 -20.53 -4.42
N ASP A 51 10.10 -20.77 -3.74
CA ASP A 51 10.35 -22.04 -3.08
C ASP A 51 9.54 -22.14 -1.78
N GLY A 52 8.28 -22.58 -1.92
CA GLY A 52 7.33 -22.76 -0.81
C GLY A 52 5.87 -22.73 -1.25
N THR A 53 4.94 -23.02 -0.33
CA THR A 53 3.50 -23.01 -0.62
C THR A 53 2.86 -21.70 -0.15
N VAL A 54 2.36 -20.91 -1.10
CA VAL A 54 1.55 -19.72 -0.84
C VAL A 54 0.09 -20.01 -1.18
N GLU A 55 -0.79 -19.90 -0.19
CA GLU A 55 -2.24 -20.09 -0.36
C GLU A 55 -2.86 -18.85 -1.02
N VAL A 56 -3.43 -18.99 -2.22
CA VAL A 56 -4.19 -17.90 -2.85
C VAL A 56 -5.66 -18.02 -2.43
N LEU A 57 -6.13 -17.05 -1.65
CA LEU A 57 -7.49 -17.02 -1.13
C LEU A 57 -8.46 -16.32 -2.09
N ASP A 58 -9.75 -16.53 -1.84
CA ASP A 58 -10.81 -15.76 -2.46
C ASP A 58 -10.61 -14.24 -2.30
N PRO A 59 -11.11 -13.45 -3.25
CA PRO A 59 -11.03 -12.00 -3.18
C PRO A 59 -11.63 -11.44 -1.89
N VAL A 60 -11.06 -10.34 -1.41
CA VAL A 60 -11.55 -9.68 -0.20
C VAL A 60 -12.99 -9.21 -0.43
N PRO A 61 -13.93 -9.56 0.47
CA PRO A 61 -15.31 -9.15 0.28
C PRO A 61 -15.45 -7.62 0.42
N PRO A 62 -16.15 -6.94 -0.50
CA PRO A 62 -16.28 -5.49 -0.44
C PRO A 62 -17.21 -5.06 0.70
N ARG A 63 -16.96 -3.89 1.28
CA ARG A 63 -17.88 -3.22 2.20
C ARG A 63 -19.14 -2.74 1.46
N ARG A 64 -20.28 -3.38 1.71
CA ARG A 64 -21.59 -3.07 1.08
C ARG A 64 -22.64 -2.48 2.03
N ASP A 65 -22.25 -2.17 3.26
CA ASP A 65 -23.15 -1.58 4.26
C ASP A 65 -23.43 -0.08 3.99
N ILE A 66 -24.34 0.50 4.78
CA ILE A 66 -24.71 1.93 4.71
C ILE A 66 -23.53 2.88 4.93
N TRP A 67 -22.46 2.40 5.56
CA TRP A 67 -21.25 3.17 5.86
C TRP A 67 -20.25 3.17 4.71
N GLY A 68 -20.37 2.26 3.73
CA GLY A 68 -19.48 2.21 2.56
C GLY A 68 -19.38 3.54 1.80
N PRO A 69 -20.50 4.20 1.43
CA PRO A 69 -20.46 5.53 0.84
C PRO A 69 -19.87 6.62 1.75
N VAL A 70 -20.14 6.54 3.06
CA VAL A 70 -19.63 7.49 4.07
C VAL A 70 -18.11 7.39 4.17
N ALA A 71 -17.57 6.19 4.36
CA ALA A 71 -16.13 5.93 4.39
C ALA A 71 -15.45 6.41 3.10
N ARG A 72 -15.95 6.03 1.93
CA ARG A 72 -15.38 6.49 0.65
C ARG A 72 -15.37 8.02 0.53
N GLY A 73 -16.46 8.68 0.93
CA GLY A 73 -16.56 10.13 0.95
C GLY A 73 -15.50 10.77 1.85
N VAL A 74 -15.45 10.37 3.12
CA VAL A 74 -14.46 10.88 4.10
C VAL A 74 -13.03 10.66 3.61
N ARG A 75 -12.71 9.44 3.15
CA ARG A 75 -11.37 9.09 2.65
C ARG A 75 -10.97 9.92 1.44
N GLY A 76 -11.87 10.11 0.48
CA GLY A 76 -11.64 10.95 -0.69
C GLY A 76 -11.44 12.42 -0.33
N THR A 77 -12.17 12.93 0.67
CA THR A 77 -11.95 14.28 1.20
C THR A 77 -10.58 14.40 1.88
N ILE A 78 -10.15 13.41 2.66
CA ILE A 78 -8.79 13.38 3.26
C ILE A 78 -7.72 13.42 2.17
N ASP A 79 -7.87 12.60 1.13
CA ASP A 79 -6.92 12.51 0.03
C ASP A 79 -6.74 13.85 -0.68
N TYR A 80 -7.84 14.56 -0.92
CA TYR A 80 -7.77 15.91 -1.49
C TYR A 80 -7.18 16.93 -0.50
N ALA A 81 -7.63 16.90 0.75
CA ALA A 81 -7.19 17.84 1.79
C ALA A 81 -5.67 17.80 1.99
N ARG A 82 -5.04 16.61 1.90
CA ARG A 82 -3.58 16.47 1.92
C ARG A 82 -2.88 17.41 0.95
N TYR A 83 -3.39 17.55 -0.27
CA TYR A 83 -2.77 18.39 -1.31
C TYR A 83 -3.07 19.89 -1.19
N LEU A 84 -3.82 20.30 -0.17
CA LEU A 84 -3.96 21.71 0.19
C LEU A 84 -2.78 22.21 1.03
N HIS A 85 -1.95 21.32 1.57
CA HIS A 85 -0.77 21.70 2.35
C HIS A 85 0.24 22.48 1.46
N PRO A 86 0.88 23.56 1.97
CA PRO A 86 1.82 24.37 1.18
C PRO A 86 2.91 23.58 0.45
N ARG A 87 3.39 22.48 1.05
CA ARG A 87 4.37 21.56 0.45
C ARG A 87 3.97 21.00 -0.91
N PHE A 88 2.67 20.90 -1.20
CA PHE A 88 2.14 20.39 -2.47
C PHE A 88 1.62 21.51 -3.40
N LYS A 89 1.87 22.79 -3.07
CA LYS A 89 1.40 23.95 -3.87
C LYS A 89 1.76 23.80 -5.35
N HIS A 90 2.97 23.32 -5.63
CA HIS A 90 3.53 23.12 -6.96
C HIS A 90 3.30 21.72 -7.54
N SER A 91 2.34 20.95 -6.99
CA SER A 91 2.01 19.60 -7.44
C SER A 91 0.57 19.50 -7.99
N PRO A 92 0.20 20.29 -9.03
CA PRO A 92 -1.18 20.35 -9.53
C PRO A 92 -1.71 19.00 -9.99
N TYR A 93 -0.87 18.17 -10.62
CA TYR A 93 -1.26 16.83 -11.07
C TYR A 93 -1.82 15.96 -9.93
N LEU A 94 -1.14 15.90 -8.78
CA LEU A 94 -1.57 15.08 -7.65
C LEU A 94 -2.88 15.61 -7.04
N ARG A 95 -2.98 16.93 -6.91
CA ARG A 95 -4.19 17.60 -6.41
C ARG A 95 -5.38 17.38 -7.33
N ASP A 96 -5.20 17.56 -8.63
CA ASP A 96 -6.27 17.46 -9.62
C ASP A 96 -6.74 16.01 -9.79
N ARG A 97 -5.84 15.03 -9.63
CA ARG A 97 -6.22 13.60 -9.52
C ARG A 97 -7.21 13.38 -8.39
N MET A 98 -6.91 13.90 -7.19
CA MET A 98 -7.81 13.73 -6.03
C MET A 98 -9.04 14.62 -6.07
N ARG A 99 -9.01 15.73 -6.81
CA ARG A 99 -10.19 16.59 -6.98
C ARG A 99 -11.35 15.82 -7.61
N LYS A 100 -11.06 14.89 -8.52
CA LYS A 100 -12.06 14.09 -9.27
C LYS A 100 -12.86 13.15 -8.36
N ILE A 101 -12.30 12.75 -7.22
CA ILE A 101 -12.92 11.80 -6.29
C ILE A 101 -13.62 12.47 -5.11
N LEU A 102 -13.67 13.81 -5.07
CA LEU A 102 -14.37 14.55 -4.02
C LEU A 102 -15.88 14.24 -4.03
N PRO A 103 -16.47 13.85 -2.89
CA PRO A 103 -17.91 13.65 -2.80
C PRO A 103 -18.67 14.97 -3.00
N ARG A 104 -19.96 14.88 -3.38
CA ARG A 104 -20.81 16.05 -3.62
C ARG A 104 -20.82 17.02 -2.43
N LEU A 105 -20.90 16.49 -1.21
CA LEU A 105 -20.93 17.26 0.04
C LEU A 105 -19.67 18.12 0.27
N THR A 106 -18.51 17.67 -0.20
CA THR A 106 -17.23 18.40 0.00
C THR A 106 -16.65 18.93 -1.31
N ARG A 107 -17.44 18.96 -2.39
CA ARG A 107 -16.99 19.40 -3.72
C ARG A 107 -16.49 20.84 -3.72
N GLY A 108 -17.02 21.69 -2.84
CA GLY A 108 -16.59 23.09 -2.68
C GLY A 108 -15.11 23.24 -2.34
N LEU A 109 -14.51 22.26 -1.64
CA LEU A 109 -13.07 22.25 -1.36
C LEU A 109 -12.24 22.20 -2.64
N GLY A 110 -12.78 21.66 -3.73
CA GLY A 110 -12.14 21.61 -5.04
C GLY A 110 -11.72 22.97 -5.58
N ARG A 111 -12.31 24.07 -5.09
CA ARG A 111 -11.95 25.45 -5.45
C ARG A 111 -10.64 25.91 -4.82
N TRP A 112 -10.20 25.26 -3.73
CA TRP A 112 -8.97 25.62 -3.05
C TRP A 112 -7.78 24.89 -3.69
N THR A 113 -6.72 25.62 -3.98
CA THR A 113 -5.48 25.06 -4.55
C THR A 113 -4.38 24.85 -3.52
N THR A 114 -4.40 25.66 -2.46
CA THR A 114 -3.50 25.60 -1.30
C THR A 114 -4.14 26.33 -0.12
N THR A 115 -3.73 26.01 1.11
CA THR A 115 -4.01 26.75 2.35
C THR A 115 -2.80 26.66 3.28
N THR A 116 -2.91 27.06 4.55
CA THR A 116 -1.79 26.94 5.51
C THR A 116 -1.62 25.51 6.02
N ALA A 117 -0.45 25.21 6.59
CA ALA A 117 -0.13 23.90 7.15
C ALA A 117 -1.07 23.55 8.32
N GLU A 118 -1.39 24.52 9.17
CA GLU A 118 -2.22 24.36 10.36
C GLU A 118 -3.67 24.08 9.97
N ARG A 119 -4.22 24.84 9.01
CA ARG A 119 -5.58 24.64 8.49
C ARG A 119 -5.72 23.27 7.81
N THR A 120 -4.73 22.89 7.02
CA THR A 120 -4.70 21.57 6.36
C THR A 120 -4.67 20.45 7.40
N SER A 121 -3.77 20.55 8.38
CA SER A 121 -3.62 19.55 9.42
C SER A 121 -4.86 19.46 10.31
N GLY A 122 -5.48 20.59 10.65
CA GLY A 122 -6.74 20.63 11.40
C GLY A 122 -7.89 19.95 10.64
N LEU A 123 -8.03 20.23 9.34
CA LEU A 123 -9.02 19.58 8.48
C LEU A 123 -8.79 18.06 8.40
N ILE A 124 -7.55 17.63 8.18
CA ILE A 124 -7.20 16.20 8.13
C ILE A 124 -7.50 15.52 9.47
N ARG A 125 -7.13 16.13 10.60
CA ARG A 125 -7.43 15.58 11.93
C ARG A 125 -8.92 15.41 12.17
N LEU A 126 -9.73 16.41 11.80
CA LEU A 126 -11.20 16.33 11.90
C LEU A 126 -11.75 15.18 11.04
N LEU A 127 -11.31 15.09 9.78
CA LEU A 127 -11.75 14.02 8.89
C LEU A 127 -11.28 12.63 9.37
N GLN A 128 -10.09 12.52 9.98
CA GLN A 128 -9.62 11.29 10.60
C GLN A 128 -10.46 10.90 11.83
N VAL A 129 -11.00 11.87 12.60
CA VAL A 129 -12.00 11.59 13.65
C VAL A 129 -13.26 10.99 13.02
N CYS A 130 -13.76 11.56 11.92
CA CYS A 130 -14.89 10.99 11.18
C CYS A 130 -14.60 9.57 10.67
N GLU A 131 -13.40 9.32 10.12
CA GLU A 131 -12.99 7.99 9.67
C GLU A 131 -12.95 6.98 10.81
N ARG A 132 -12.50 7.39 12.01
CA ARG A 132 -12.52 6.52 13.20
C ARG A 132 -13.94 6.23 13.70
N ALA A 133 -14.88 7.16 13.54
CA ALA A 133 -16.27 6.99 13.95
C ALA A 133 -17.05 6.01 13.05
N VAL A 134 -16.62 5.83 11.78
CA VAL A 134 -17.18 4.78 10.93
C VAL A 134 -16.92 3.42 11.59
N PRO A 135 -17.91 2.55 11.80
CA PRO A 135 -17.68 1.27 12.46
C PRO A 135 -16.86 0.31 11.59
N SER A 136 -16.24 -0.67 12.25
CA SER A 136 -15.70 -1.86 11.60
C SER A 136 -16.79 -2.56 10.77
N ASN A 137 -16.40 -3.29 9.74
CA ASN A 137 -17.32 -4.01 8.88
C ASN A 137 -17.40 -5.50 9.26
N SER A 138 -18.59 -5.98 9.61
CA SER A 138 -18.81 -7.35 10.08
C SER A 138 -18.48 -8.43 9.04
N THR A 139 -18.62 -8.13 7.74
CA THR A 139 -18.25 -9.06 6.66
C THR A 139 -16.73 -9.27 6.63
N LEU A 140 -15.96 -8.20 6.76
CA LEU A 140 -14.49 -8.27 6.86
C LEU A 140 -14.04 -8.93 8.16
N GLU A 141 -14.71 -8.67 9.28
CA GLU A 141 -14.43 -9.39 10.54
C GLU A 141 -14.66 -10.90 10.39
N THR A 142 -15.78 -11.29 9.78
CA THR A 142 -16.10 -12.71 9.53
C THR A 142 -15.09 -13.34 8.58
N TYR A 143 -14.67 -12.62 7.54
CA TYR A 143 -13.60 -13.04 6.65
C TYR A 143 -12.30 -13.29 7.41
N LEU A 144 -11.85 -12.35 8.24
CA LEU A 144 -10.61 -12.51 9.02
C LEU A 144 -10.71 -13.64 10.05
N ARG A 145 -11.84 -13.80 10.75
CA ARG A 145 -12.06 -14.94 11.67
C ARG A 145 -11.99 -16.29 10.94
N ARG A 146 -12.53 -16.37 9.71
CA ARG A 146 -12.49 -17.59 8.88
C ARG A 146 -11.07 -17.89 8.40
N VAL A 147 -10.35 -16.87 7.93
CA VAL A 147 -8.95 -17.07 7.47
C VAL A 147 -8.02 -17.39 8.65
N ASN A 148 -8.35 -16.86 9.84
CA ASN A 148 -7.62 -17.00 11.09
C ASN A 148 -6.11 -16.69 10.96
N PRO A 149 -5.73 -15.50 10.46
CA PRO A 149 -4.32 -15.12 10.39
C PRO A 149 -3.79 -14.67 11.75
N ASP A 150 -2.52 -14.95 12.02
CA ASP A 150 -1.80 -14.39 13.18
C ASP A 150 -1.41 -12.92 12.92
N VAL A 151 -1.09 -12.60 11.66
CA VAL A 151 -0.71 -11.26 11.20
C VAL A 151 -1.37 -10.95 9.86
N LEU A 152 -1.99 -9.77 9.76
CA LEU A 152 -2.47 -9.18 8.51
C LEU A 152 -1.42 -8.19 7.99
N VAL A 153 -0.93 -8.41 6.79
CA VAL A 153 -0.11 -7.44 6.04
C VAL A 153 -0.95 -6.85 4.93
N VAL A 154 -0.98 -5.53 4.80
CA VAL A 154 -1.67 -4.83 3.71
C VAL A 154 -0.68 -4.07 2.83
N SER A 155 -0.92 -4.07 1.52
CA SER A 155 -0.25 -3.13 0.62
C SER A 155 -1.07 -2.86 -0.64
N PRO A 156 -1.35 -1.60 -0.97
CA PRO A 156 -1.01 -0.35 -0.26
C PRO A 156 -2.03 0.00 0.84
N LEU A 157 -1.68 0.94 1.73
CA LEU A 157 -2.60 1.58 2.70
C LEU A 157 -2.77 3.10 2.44
N VAL A 158 -2.12 3.60 1.39
CA VAL A 158 -1.94 5.04 1.12
C VAL A 158 -2.47 5.42 -0.26
N THR A 159 -3.32 4.62 -0.89
CA THR A 159 -3.98 4.96 -2.17
C THR A 159 -5.30 5.69 -1.96
N ASP A 160 -5.89 6.13 -3.07
CA ASP A 160 -7.18 6.78 -3.14
C ASP A 160 -8.30 5.90 -2.57
N GLN A 161 -9.12 6.48 -1.68
CA GLN A 161 -10.26 5.80 -1.04
C GLN A 161 -9.97 4.37 -0.54
N CYS A 162 -8.73 4.14 -0.09
CA CYS A 162 -8.13 2.83 0.13
C CYS A 162 -9.03 1.89 0.97
N PRO A 163 -9.49 0.75 0.42
CA PRO A 163 -10.34 -0.21 1.13
C PRO A 163 -9.59 -0.96 2.25
N GLN A 164 -8.26 -1.05 2.18
CA GLN A 164 -7.42 -1.68 3.21
C GLN A 164 -7.61 -1.01 4.58
N VAL A 165 -8.06 0.25 4.64
CA VAL A 165 -8.41 0.90 5.91
C VAL A 165 -9.52 0.13 6.66
N ASP A 166 -10.51 -0.43 5.96
CA ASP A 166 -11.55 -1.24 6.59
C ASP A 166 -11.00 -2.58 7.10
N LEU A 167 -10.01 -3.16 6.42
CA LEU A 167 -9.32 -4.37 6.87
C LEU A 167 -8.51 -4.13 8.14
N ILE A 168 -7.79 -3.01 8.25
CA ILE A 168 -7.07 -2.64 9.49
C ILE A 168 -8.04 -2.50 10.67
N LYS A 169 -9.20 -1.87 10.43
CA LYS A 169 -10.24 -1.72 11.46
C LYS A 169 -10.85 -3.07 11.85
N ALA A 170 -11.13 -3.93 10.89
CA ALA A 170 -11.64 -5.28 11.14
C ALA A 170 -10.61 -6.14 11.89
N ALA A 171 -9.33 -6.09 11.50
CA ALA A 171 -8.25 -6.81 12.17
C ALA A 171 -8.14 -6.43 13.65
N ARG A 172 -8.16 -5.13 13.95
CA ARG A 172 -8.21 -4.63 15.33
C ARG A 172 -9.41 -5.17 16.10
N GLN A 173 -10.60 -5.19 15.48
CA GLN A 173 -11.82 -5.66 16.13
C GLN A 173 -11.80 -7.17 16.44
N VAL A 174 -11.09 -7.96 15.65
CA VAL A 174 -10.97 -9.42 15.85
C VAL A 174 -9.68 -9.83 16.57
N GLY A 175 -8.85 -8.86 17.01
CA GLY A 175 -7.62 -9.11 17.75
C GLY A 175 -6.41 -9.53 16.90
N VAL A 176 -6.46 -9.33 15.58
CA VAL A 176 -5.36 -9.64 14.64
C VAL A 176 -4.43 -8.44 14.52
N ARG A 177 -3.11 -8.67 14.67
CA ARG A 177 -2.09 -7.64 14.46
C ARG A 177 -1.95 -7.31 12.98
N SER A 178 -1.80 -6.03 12.68
CA SER A 178 -1.80 -5.50 11.33
C SER A 178 -0.52 -4.75 10.98
N ALA A 179 -0.04 -4.89 9.76
CA ALA A 179 1.14 -4.20 9.27
C ALA A 179 0.90 -3.61 7.87
N LEU A 180 1.47 -2.43 7.62
CA LEU A 180 1.68 -1.91 6.27
C LEU A 180 3.09 -2.27 5.82
N CYS A 181 3.23 -2.97 4.70
CA CYS A 181 4.51 -3.07 3.99
C CYS A 181 4.50 -2.14 2.78
N VAL A 182 5.39 -1.15 2.78
CA VAL A 182 5.49 -0.17 1.70
C VAL A 182 6.07 -0.84 0.45
N ALA A 183 5.31 -0.82 -0.65
CA ALA A 183 5.67 -1.52 -1.89
C ALA A 183 6.51 -0.69 -2.89
N SER A 184 6.58 0.64 -2.76
CA SER A 184 7.30 1.50 -3.70
C SER A 184 7.86 2.73 -3.00
N TRP A 185 8.93 3.28 -3.56
CA TRP A 185 9.65 4.44 -3.05
C TRP A 185 8.75 5.68 -2.89
N ASP A 186 7.77 5.89 -3.78
CA ASP A 186 6.93 7.10 -3.82
C ASP A 186 5.59 6.99 -3.06
N HIS A 187 5.32 5.85 -2.41
CA HIS A 187 4.01 5.55 -1.82
C HIS A 187 3.64 6.49 -0.68
N LEU A 188 4.58 6.78 0.22
CA LEU A 188 4.33 7.65 1.37
C LEU A 188 4.29 9.14 0.97
N THR A 189 4.84 9.51 -0.17
CA THR A 189 4.91 10.93 -0.56
C THR A 189 3.78 11.34 -1.50
N THR A 190 3.48 10.54 -2.54
CA THR A 190 2.69 11.01 -3.69
C THR A 190 1.29 10.41 -3.83
N LYS A 191 0.96 9.33 -3.10
CA LYS A 191 -0.29 8.59 -3.35
C LYS A 191 -1.47 9.12 -2.54
N GLY A 192 -1.37 9.15 -1.22
CA GLY A 192 -2.49 9.42 -0.33
C GLY A 192 -2.05 9.28 1.13
N LEU A 193 -3.01 9.36 2.07
CA LEU A 193 -2.70 9.38 3.50
C LEU A 193 -2.94 8.02 4.15
N MET A 194 -2.17 7.70 5.18
CA MET A 194 -2.49 6.60 6.09
C MET A 194 -3.55 7.12 7.06
N ARG A 195 -4.78 6.64 6.93
CA ARG A 195 -5.94 7.22 7.62
C ARG A 195 -6.17 6.61 9.00
N ILE A 196 -5.78 5.35 9.14
CA ILE A 196 -5.76 4.58 10.38
C ILE A 196 -4.37 3.94 10.48
N GLN A 197 -3.75 4.04 11.65
CA GLN A 197 -2.44 3.46 11.91
C GLN A 197 -2.56 1.92 12.07
N PRO A 198 -1.76 1.13 11.33
CA PRO A 198 -1.55 -0.29 11.63
C PRO A 198 -0.70 -0.44 12.91
N ASP A 199 -0.50 -1.67 13.37
CA ASP A 199 0.40 -1.98 14.49
C ASP A 199 1.88 -1.81 14.10
N LEU A 200 2.21 -1.94 12.81
CA LEU A 200 3.57 -1.82 12.29
C LEU A 200 3.59 -1.23 10.86
N VAL A 201 4.61 -0.43 10.55
CA VAL A 201 4.90 0.10 9.21
C VAL A 201 6.32 -0.29 8.80
N ALA A 202 6.43 -1.19 7.82
CA ALA A 202 7.72 -1.57 7.24
C ALA A 202 8.05 -0.67 6.04
N VAL A 203 9.23 -0.04 6.09
CA VAL A 203 9.72 0.93 5.10
C VAL A 203 11.11 0.54 4.59
N TRP A 204 11.52 1.11 3.45
CA TRP A 204 12.76 0.70 2.79
C TRP A 204 14.01 1.31 3.42
N ASN A 205 13.93 2.54 3.91
CA ASN A 205 15.07 3.32 4.36
C ASN A 205 14.66 4.39 5.38
N HIS A 206 15.65 5.13 5.89
CA HIS A 206 15.41 6.19 6.86
C HIS A 206 14.66 7.39 6.29
N ASP A 207 14.75 7.65 4.98
CA ASP A 207 13.95 8.70 4.33
C ASP A 207 12.45 8.37 4.38
N GLN A 208 12.07 7.13 4.01
CA GLN A 208 10.69 6.68 4.13
C GLN A 208 10.21 6.60 5.58
N ARG A 209 11.11 6.33 6.54
CA ARG A 209 10.78 6.44 7.97
C ARG A 209 10.39 7.88 8.32
N GLN A 210 11.16 8.86 7.87
CA GLN A 210 10.85 10.28 8.06
C GLN A 210 9.55 10.68 7.35
N GLU A 211 9.31 10.18 6.13
CA GLU A 211 8.04 10.40 5.41
C GLU A 211 6.85 9.82 6.18
N ALA A 212 6.98 8.63 6.78
CA ALA A 212 5.93 8.02 7.61
C ALA A 212 5.61 8.88 8.85
N LEU A 213 6.61 9.47 9.49
CA LEU A 213 6.42 10.42 10.59
C LEU A 213 5.73 11.70 10.10
N ASP A 214 6.33 12.37 9.12
CA ASP A 214 5.97 13.74 8.72
C ASP A 214 4.67 13.83 7.92
N PHE A 215 4.37 12.80 7.11
CA PHE A 215 3.24 12.83 6.18
C PHE A 215 2.07 11.95 6.63
N HIS A 216 2.34 10.96 7.49
CA HIS A 216 1.34 9.98 7.90
C HIS A 216 1.06 10.01 9.40
N GLY A 217 1.87 10.71 10.21
CA GLY A 217 1.73 10.74 11.66
C GLY A 217 1.84 9.33 12.26
N ALA A 218 2.66 8.47 11.64
CA ALA A 218 2.99 7.17 12.21
C ALA A 218 3.79 7.36 13.51
N GLU A 219 3.68 6.39 14.42
CA GLU A 219 4.43 6.39 15.67
C GLU A 219 5.82 5.80 15.42
N ASP A 220 6.84 6.42 16.00
CA ASP A 220 8.25 6.14 15.72
C ASP A 220 8.67 4.71 16.06
N ASP A 221 8.11 4.18 17.15
CA ASP A 221 8.30 2.82 17.67
C ASP A 221 7.56 1.75 16.85
N ARG A 222 6.65 2.15 15.95
CA ARG A 222 5.92 1.27 15.04
C ARG A 222 6.52 1.21 13.64
N ILE A 223 7.59 1.97 13.37
CA ILE A 223 8.23 1.98 12.05
C ILE A 223 9.50 1.12 12.08
N VAL A 224 9.58 0.17 11.16
CA VAL A 224 10.77 -0.67 10.98
C VAL A 224 11.34 -0.47 9.59
N VAL A 225 12.64 -0.20 9.51
CA VAL A 225 13.38 -0.11 8.25
C VAL A 225 13.84 -1.52 7.86
N THR A 226 13.30 -2.06 6.77
CA THR A 226 13.56 -3.45 6.33
C THR A 226 14.37 -3.55 5.03
N GLY A 227 14.62 -2.44 4.35
CA GLY A 227 15.18 -2.47 2.99
C GLY A 227 14.10 -2.59 1.92
N ALA A 228 14.52 -2.45 0.66
CA ALA A 228 13.65 -2.47 -0.51
C ALA A 228 13.57 -3.89 -1.11
N GLN A 229 12.67 -4.70 -0.56
CA GLN A 229 12.59 -6.14 -0.83
C GLN A 229 12.41 -6.50 -2.32
N CYS A 230 11.81 -5.60 -3.12
CA CYS A 230 11.66 -5.82 -4.56
C CYS A 230 12.99 -5.86 -5.35
N PHE A 231 14.09 -5.43 -4.72
CA PHE A 231 15.43 -5.48 -5.28
C PHE A 231 16.29 -6.62 -4.71
N ASP A 232 15.78 -7.48 -3.82
CA ASP A 232 16.58 -8.56 -3.20
C ASP A 232 17.26 -9.43 -4.27
N ARG A 233 16.49 -9.81 -5.29
CA ARG A 233 16.98 -10.62 -6.42
C ARG A 233 18.04 -9.93 -7.28
N TRP A 234 18.28 -8.63 -7.12
CA TRP A 234 19.31 -7.91 -7.86
C TRP A 234 20.69 -8.11 -7.27
N PHE A 235 20.80 -8.35 -5.96
CA PHE A 235 22.10 -8.56 -5.30
C PHE A 235 22.76 -9.87 -5.72
N ASP A 236 21.95 -10.91 -5.96
CA ASP A 236 22.42 -12.23 -6.39
C ASP A 236 22.52 -12.40 -7.91
N ARG A 237 22.02 -11.43 -8.68
CA ARG A 237 22.08 -11.51 -10.15
C ARG A 237 23.53 -11.46 -10.63
N ARG A 238 23.84 -12.37 -11.56
CA ARG A 238 25.10 -12.39 -12.31
C ARG A 238 24.79 -12.35 -13.81
N PRO A 239 25.65 -11.71 -14.63
CA PRO A 239 25.51 -11.75 -16.08
C PRO A 239 25.46 -13.20 -16.56
N ARG A 240 24.41 -13.55 -17.32
CA ARG A 240 24.25 -14.90 -17.91
C ARG A 240 24.96 -15.06 -19.25
N ARG A 241 25.38 -13.94 -19.85
CA ARG A 241 26.01 -13.88 -21.17
C ARG A 241 27.15 -12.87 -21.15
N SER A 242 28.11 -13.05 -22.05
CA SER A 242 29.20 -12.10 -22.22
C SER A 242 28.72 -10.78 -22.84
N ARG A 243 29.52 -9.72 -22.70
CA ARG A 243 29.29 -8.43 -23.39
C ARG A 243 29.17 -8.65 -24.90
N ASP A 244 30.02 -9.47 -25.48
CA ASP A 244 30.04 -9.74 -26.92
C ASP A 244 28.76 -10.41 -27.41
N GLU A 245 28.27 -11.39 -26.66
CA GLU A 245 27.04 -12.10 -26.98
C GLU A 245 25.83 -11.18 -26.85
N PHE A 246 25.75 -10.40 -25.76
CA PHE A 246 24.70 -9.40 -25.58
C PHE A 246 24.71 -8.35 -26.69
N CYS A 247 25.88 -7.79 -27.00
CA CYS A 247 26.06 -6.78 -28.04
C CYS A 247 25.63 -7.31 -29.40
N ARG A 248 26.07 -8.51 -29.81
CA ARG A 248 25.61 -9.15 -31.05
C ARG A 248 24.10 -9.35 -31.09
N HIS A 249 23.51 -9.78 -29.99
CA HIS A 249 22.07 -10.03 -29.90
C HIS A 249 21.23 -8.76 -30.08
N VAL A 250 21.68 -7.62 -29.54
CA VAL A 250 20.93 -6.35 -29.57
C VAL A 250 21.46 -5.36 -30.62
N GLY A 251 22.34 -5.80 -31.54
CA GLY A 251 22.87 -4.99 -32.63
C GLY A 251 23.88 -3.91 -32.22
N LEU A 252 24.54 -4.09 -31.07
CA LEU A 252 25.55 -3.18 -30.55
C LEU A 252 26.97 -3.65 -30.83
N ARG A 253 27.90 -2.70 -30.82
CA ARG A 253 29.33 -2.95 -30.96
C ARG A 253 29.97 -3.32 -29.61
N PRO A 254 30.65 -4.48 -29.50
CA PRO A 254 31.29 -4.90 -28.27
C PRO A 254 32.52 -4.06 -27.88
N ASP A 255 33.12 -3.37 -28.84
CA ASP A 255 34.35 -2.60 -28.68
C ASP A 255 34.12 -1.11 -28.37
N ARG A 256 32.85 -0.66 -28.27
CA ARG A 256 32.51 0.74 -27.99
C ARG A 256 31.59 0.86 -26.79
N LEU A 257 31.75 1.95 -26.03
CA LEU A 257 30.80 2.33 -24.99
C LEU A 257 29.42 2.59 -25.63
N PHE A 258 28.37 2.19 -24.93
CA PHE A 258 27.00 2.56 -25.27
C PHE A 258 26.77 3.99 -24.75
N VAL A 259 26.52 4.93 -25.66
CA VAL A 259 26.25 6.35 -25.38
C VAL A 259 24.84 6.67 -25.85
#